data_AF-A0A535NQ18-F1
#
_entry.id   AF-A0A535NQ18-F1
#
_cell.length_a   1.000
_cell.length_b   1.000
_cell.length_c   1.000
_cell.angle_alpha   90.00
_cell.angle_beta   90.00
_cell.angle_gamma   90.00
#
_symmetry.space_group_name_H-M   'P 1'
#
loop_
_entity.id
_entity.type
_entity.pdbx_description
1 polymer ?
#
loop_
_entity_poly.entity_id
_entity_poly.type
_entity_poly.pdbx_seq_one_letter_code
_entity_poly.pdbx_strand_id
1 'polypeptide(L)'
;WRSSGWNNGRNVGMMLFYLQMTGQLMVAGRSGGQKLWDLPERCLPPGTPRTRLGESAIVRWAAEISLRALGVATAADIREHFIRWKYVNLPAALGSLEKQGRIV
;
A
#
# COMPACT_ATOMS: atom_id res chain seq x y z
N TRP A 1 -15.58 -23.18 0.66
CA TRP A 1 -15.50 -22.60 2.02
C TRP A 1 -16.79 -21.85 2.32
N ARG A 2 -17.43 -22.07 3.48
CA ARG A 2 -18.64 -21.32 3.89
C ARG A 2 -18.22 -20.18 4.82
N SER A 3 -18.63 -18.96 4.49
CA SER A 3 -18.48 -17.77 5.34
C SER A 3 -19.79 -17.46 6.07
N SER A 4 -19.73 -16.67 7.12
CA SER A 4 -20.90 -16.23 7.89
C SER A 4 -20.83 -14.72 8.18
N GLY A 5 -21.91 -14.18 8.75
CA GLY A 5 -22.00 -12.76 9.10
C GLY A 5 -21.92 -11.83 7.88
N TRP A 6 -21.34 -10.64 8.08
CA TRP A 6 -21.22 -9.58 7.07
C TRP A 6 -20.46 -9.99 5.78
N ASN A 7 -19.68 -11.07 5.84
CA ASN A 7 -18.89 -11.58 4.72
C ASN A 7 -19.50 -12.83 4.07
N ASN A 8 -20.68 -13.27 4.50
CA ASN A 8 -21.35 -14.43 3.92
C ASN A 8 -21.58 -14.24 2.41
N GLY A 9 -21.20 -15.24 1.61
CA GLY A 9 -21.31 -15.20 0.15
C GLY A 9 -20.30 -14.30 -0.57
N ARG A 10 -19.34 -13.68 0.14
CA ARG A 10 -18.38 -12.72 -0.45
C ARG A 10 -16.97 -13.27 -0.66
N ASN A 11 -16.79 -14.59 -0.59
CA ASN A 11 -15.47 -15.24 -0.56
C ASN A 11 -14.60 -14.88 -1.77
N VAL A 12 -15.18 -14.87 -2.97
CA VAL A 12 -14.45 -14.54 -4.21
C VAL A 12 -14.01 -13.08 -4.19
N GLY A 13 -14.89 -12.15 -3.84
CA GLY A 13 -14.55 -10.73 -3.74
C GLY A 13 -13.45 -10.45 -2.70
N MET A 14 -13.51 -11.15 -1.55
CA MET A 14 -12.46 -11.06 -0.53
C MET A 14 -11.13 -11.64 -0.99
N MET A 15 -11.14 -12.80 -1.67
CA MET A 15 -9.95 -13.40 -2.24
C MET A 15 -9.30 -12.47 -3.27
N LEU A 16 -10.10 -11.90 -4.18
CA LEU A 16 -9.61 -10.94 -5.19
C LEU A 16 -9.06 -9.68 -4.54
N PHE A 17 -9.71 -9.16 -3.49
CA PHE A 17 -9.18 -8.05 -2.71
C PHE A 17 -7.84 -8.39 -2.06
N TYR A 18 -7.69 -9.58 -1.48
CA TYR A 18 -6.43 -10.02 -0.89
C TYR A 18 -5.31 -10.13 -1.94
N LEU A 19 -5.59 -10.72 -3.11
CA LEU A 19 -4.65 -10.81 -4.22
C LEU A 19 -4.26 -9.42 -4.75
N GLN A 20 -5.21 -8.48 -4.79
CA GLN A 20 -4.95 -7.09 -5.12
C GLN A 20 -3.98 -6.44 -4.12
N MET A 21 -4.27 -6.57 -2.82
CA MET A 21 -3.47 -5.96 -1.74
C MET A 21 -2.06 -6.56 -1.63
N THR A 22 -1.83 -7.75 -2.16
CA THR A 22 -0.53 -8.42 -2.22
C THR A 22 0.18 -8.26 -3.58
N GLY A 23 -0.42 -7.48 -4.50
CA GLY A 23 0.15 -7.19 -5.81
C GLY A 23 0.15 -8.37 -6.78
N GLN A 24 -0.62 -9.42 -6.51
CA GLN A 24 -0.76 -10.59 -7.40
C GLN A 24 -1.78 -10.34 -8.53
N LEU A 25 -2.71 -9.42 -8.32
CA LEU A 25 -3.69 -8.96 -9.31
C LEU A 25 -3.83 -7.45 -9.24
N MET A 26 -4.34 -6.85 -10.31
CA MET A 26 -4.74 -5.46 -10.34
C MET A 26 -6.10 -5.27 -11.00
N VAL A 27 -6.69 -4.10 -10.75
CA VAL A 27 -7.94 -3.70 -11.40
C VAL A 27 -7.58 -3.09 -12.75
N ALA A 28 -7.79 -3.84 -13.82
CA ALA A 28 -7.53 -3.41 -15.20
C ALA A 28 -8.63 -2.49 -15.75
N GLY A 29 -9.81 -2.49 -15.12
CA GLY A 29 -10.92 -1.65 -15.53
C GLY A 29 -12.20 -1.94 -14.77
N ARG A 30 -13.30 -1.39 -15.25
CA ARG A 30 -14.65 -1.64 -14.71
C ARG A 30 -15.64 -1.81 -15.85
N SER A 31 -16.56 -2.76 -15.71
CA SER A 31 -17.68 -2.95 -16.64
C SER A 31 -18.91 -3.41 -15.87
N GLY A 32 -20.08 -2.83 -16.17
CA GLY A 32 -21.33 -3.17 -15.47
C GLY A 32 -21.26 -3.03 -13.95
N GLY A 33 -20.50 -2.07 -13.44
CA GLY A 33 -20.29 -1.87 -12.00
C GLY A 33 -19.34 -2.88 -11.33
N GLN A 34 -18.81 -3.85 -12.07
CA GLN A 34 -17.85 -4.84 -11.57
C GLN A 34 -16.41 -4.48 -11.92
N LYS A 35 -15.46 -4.89 -11.07
CA LYS A 35 -14.02 -4.77 -11.36
C LYS A 35 -13.62 -5.83 -12.38
N LEU A 36 -12.87 -5.43 -13.40
CA LEU A 36 -12.14 -6.34 -14.27
C LEU A 36 -10.74 -6.52 -13.68
N TRP A 37 -10.34 -7.77 -13.48
CA TRP A 37 -9.08 -8.14 -12.84
C TRP A 37 -8.11 -8.67 -13.87
N ASP A 38 -6.85 -8.29 -13.75
CA ASP A 38 -5.79 -8.83 -14.59
C ASP A 38 -4.46 -8.93 -13.84
N LEU A 39 -3.51 -9.63 -14.45
CA LEU A 39 -2.15 -9.76 -13.94
C LEU A 39 -1.42 -8.40 -14.00
N PRO A 40 -0.52 -8.13 -13.04
CA PRO A 40 0.27 -6.90 -13.03
C PRO A 40 1.05 -6.67 -14.33
N GLU A 41 1.56 -7.73 -14.95
CA GLU A 41 2.34 -7.73 -16.19
C GLU A 41 1.61 -7.11 -17.38
N ARG A 42 0.26 -7.23 -17.40
CA ARG A 42 -0.57 -6.69 -18.49
C ARG A 42 -1.09 -5.29 -18.20
N CYS A 43 -1.06 -4.89 -16.94
CA CYS A 43 -1.52 -3.58 -16.50
C CYS A 43 -0.38 -2.54 -16.42
N LEU A 44 0.84 -2.97 -16.09
CA LEU A 44 1.99 -2.09 -15.90
C LEU A 44 2.90 -2.09 -17.14
N PRO A 45 3.56 -0.96 -17.44
CA PRO A 45 4.59 -0.92 -18.47
C PRO A 45 5.69 -1.98 -18.23
N PRO A 46 6.29 -2.55 -19.29
CA PRO A 46 7.31 -3.59 -19.16
C PRO A 46 8.51 -3.21 -18.28
N GLY A 47 8.86 -1.92 -18.21
CA GLY A 47 9.96 -1.38 -17.41
C GLY A 47 9.63 -1.12 -15.93
N THR A 48 8.44 -1.46 -15.44
CA THR A 48 8.09 -1.22 -14.04
C THR A 48 8.96 -2.07 -13.10
N PRO A 49 9.65 -1.46 -12.12
CA PRO A 49 10.47 -2.19 -11.16
C PRO A 49 9.65 -3.24 -10.39
N ARG A 50 10.17 -4.47 -10.34
CA ARG A 50 9.58 -5.60 -9.58
C ARG A 50 10.35 -5.93 -8.30
N THR A 51 11.43 -5.20 -8.03
CA THR A 51 12.28 -5.44 -6.86
C THR A 51 11.49 -5.20 -5.59
N ARG A 52 11.38 -6.23 -4.76
CA ARG A 52 10.76 -6.11 -3.44
C ARG A 52 11.65 -5.26 -2.54
N LEU A 53 11.08 -4.18 -2.02
CA LEU A 53 11.75 -3.35 -1.04
C LEU A 53 11.79 -4.04 0.32
N GLY A 54 12.90 -3.87 1.04
CA GLY A 54 12.98 -4.21 2.46
C GLY A 54 12.05 -3.32 3.29
N GLU A 55 11.62 -3.82 4.45
CA GLU A 55 10.66 -3.13 5.31
C GLU A 55 11.11 -1.72 5.71
N SER A 56 12.37 -1.54 6.09
CA SER A 56 12.93 -0.22 6.41
C SER A 56 12.85 0.76 5.24
N ALA A 57 13.10 0.29 4.01
CA ALA A 57 12.99 1.09 2.80
C ALA A 57 11.52 1.45 2.50
N ILE A 58 10.58 0.51 2.70
CA ILE A 58 9.14 0.75 2.56
C ILE A 58 8.69 1.84 3.53
N VAL A 59 9.02 1.72 4.82
CA VAL A 59 8.59 2.65 5.87
C VAL A 59 9.15 4.04 5.62
N ARG A 60 10.44 4.15 5.25
CA ARG A 60 11.06 5.43 4.88
C ARG A 60 10.35 6.08 3.70
N TRP A 61 10.13 5.33 2.63
CA TRP A 61 9.50 5.86 1.42
C TRP A 61 8.03 6.26 1.65
N ALA A 62 7.28 5.45 2.41
CA ALA A 62 5.92 5.76 2.82
C ALA A 62 5.82 7.00 3.72
N ALA A 63 6.80 7.18 4.62
CA ALA A 63 6.86 8.36 5.48
C ALA A 63 7.11 9.63 4.63
N GLU A 64 8.02 9.58 3.65
CA GLU A 64 8.21 10.68 2.71
C GLU A 64 6.94 11.00 1.91
N ILE A 65 6.22 9.99 1.42
CA ILE A 65 4.94 10.19 0.70
C ILE A 65 3.93 10.89 1.62
N SER A 66 3.84 10.45 2.87
CA SER A 66 2.89 11.04 3.83
C SER A 66 3.25 12.46 4.21
N LEU A 67 4.52 12.75 4.47
CA LEU A 67 4.98 14.10 4.78
C LEU A 67 4.79 15.06 3.61
N ARG A 68 5.03 14.62 2.37
CA ARG A 68 4.75 15.45 1.18
C ARG A 68 3.26 15.80 1.06
N ALA A 69 2.36 14.89 1.45
CA ALA A 69 0.92 15.10 1.36
C ALA A 69 0.37 15.94 2.53
N LEU A 70 0.88 15.72 3.75
CA LEU A 70 0.39 16.35 4.97
C LEU A 70 1.07 17.70 5.27
N GLY A 71 2.27 17.93 4.75
CA GLY A 71 3.10 19.08 5.09
C GLY A 71 3.72 18.92 6.49
N VAL A 72 3.15 19.61 7.48
CA VAL A 72 3.57 19.48 8.89
C VAL A 72 2.70 18.42 9.55
N ALA A 73 3.32 17.36 10.05
CA ALA A 73 2.61 16.20 10.57
C ALA A 73 3.32 15.60 11.78
N THR A 74 2.53 15.07 12.71
CA THR A 74 3.05 14.26 13.81
C THR A 74 3.31 12.83 13.34
N ALA A 75 4.07 12.06 14.12
CA ALA A 75 4.24 10.62 13.87
C ALA A 75 2.91 9.84 13.86
N ALA A 76 1.90 10.32 14.60
CA ALA A 76 0.56 9.73 14.60
C ALA A 76 -0.17 9.98 13.26
N ASP A 77 -0.11 11.20 12.74
CA ASP A 77 -0.69 11.54 11.43
C ASP A 77 -0.06 10.70 10.31
N ILE A 78 1.27 10.55 10.34
CA ILE A 78 2.00 9.72 9.38
C ILE A 78 1.53 8.27 9.46
N ARG A 79 1.36 7.73 10.67
CA ARG A 79 0.89 6.34 10.88
C ARG A 79 -0.48 6.08 10.28
N GLU A 80 -1.32 7.09 10.17
CA GLU A 80 -2.72 6.97 9.73
C GLU A 80 -2.94 7.24 8.25
N HIS A 81 -1.95 7.81 7.54
CA HIS A 81 -2.13 8.31 6.18
C HIS A 81 -1.94 7.26 5.07
N PHE A 82 -0.70 6.93 4.68
CA PHE A 82 -0.45 6.20 3.42
C PHE A 82 -0.57 4.67 3.53
N ILE A 83 0.37 4.00 4.21
CA ILE A 83 0.31 2.53 4.42
C ILE A 83 -0.44 2.13 5.70
N ARG A 84 -1.22 3.06 6.25
CA ARG A 84 -2.01 3.01 7.49
C ARG A 84 -1.76 1.80 8.41
N TRP A 85 -1.21 2.08 9.59
CA TRP A 85 -0.85 1.09 10.62
C TRP A 85 0.33 0.16 10.29
N LYS A 86 0.90 0.20 9.08
CA LYS A 86 2.04 -0.65 8.67
C LYS A 86 3.42 0.01 8.77
N TYR A 87 3.56 1.08 9.55
CA TYR A 87 4.85 1.72 9.79
C TYR A 87 5.63 1.03 10.90
N VAL A 88 6.31 -0.06 10.54
CA VAL A 88 7.19 -0.77 11.49
C VAL A 88 8.44 0.07 11.75
N ASN A 89 8.67 0.39 13.02
CA ASN A 89 9.78 1.25 13.47
C ASN A 89 9.84 2.62 12.76
N LEU A 90 8.71 3.33 12.73
CA LEU A 90 8.64 4.70 12.20
C LEU A 90 9.70 5.65 12.79
N PRO A 91 10.02 5.63 14.10
CA PRO A 91 11.03 6.53 14.65
C PRO A 91 12.41 6.38 13.99
N ALA A 92 12.84 5.15 13.67
CA ALA A 92 14.11 4.94 12.98
C ALA A 92 14.09 5.48 11.54
N ALA A 93 12.95 5.36 10.85
CA ALA A 93 12.79 5.93 9.51
C ALA A 93 12.83 7.46 9.53
N LEU A 94 12.14 8.10 10.48
CA LEU A 94 12.17 9.56 10.65
C LEU A 94 13.57 10.06 11.01
N GLY A 95 14.25 9.42 11.97
CA GLY A 95 15.62 9.79 12.31
C GLY A 95 16.61 9.58 11.15
N SER A 96 16.37 8.63 10.25
CA SER A 96 17.16 8.48 9.03
C SER A 96 16.91 9.61 8.03
N LEU A 97 15.66 10.05 7.89
CA LEU A 97 15.28 11.18 7.03
C LEU A 97 15.83 12.51 7.55
N GLU A 98 15.77 12.72 8.86
CA GLU A 98 16.32 13.91 9.53
C GLU A 98 17.83 13.99 9.34
N LYS A 99 18.56 12.88 9.57
CA LYS A 99 20.01 12.80 9.31
C LYS A 99 20.39 13.08 7.86
N GLN A 100 19.50 12.82 6.91
CA GLN A 100 19.69 13.11 5.48
C GLN A 100 19.25 14.53 5.10
N GLY A 101 18.77 15.34 6.04
CA GLY A 101 18.25 16.69 5.79
C GLY A 101 16.97 16.70 4.96
N ARG A 102 16.22 15.59 4.93
CA ARG A 102 14.96 15.45 4.17
C ARG A 102 13.77 16.01 4.93
N ILE A 103 13.88 16.05 6.25
CA ILE A 103 12.90 16.59 7.21
C ILE A 103 13.68 17.35 8.30
N VAL A 104 12.98 18.17 9.07
CA VAL A 104 13.51 18.97 10.19
C VAL A 104 12.82 18.62 11.50
#